data_AF-A0A841I5Z2-F1
#
_entry.id   AF-A0A841I5Z2-F1
#
_cell.length_a   1.000
_cell.length_b   1.000
_cell.length_c   1.000
_cell.angle_alpha   90.00
_cell.angle_beta   90.00
_cell.angle_gamma   90.00
#
_symmetry.space_group_name_H-M   'P 1'
#
loop_
_entity.id
_entity.type
_entity.pdbx_description
1 polymer ?
#
loop_
_entity_poly.entity_id
_entity_poly.type
_entity_poly.pdbx_seq_one_letter_code
_entity_poly.pdbx_strand_id
1 'polypeptide(L)'
;MLERVHGRLWFTALALMLPLGLAQTTAPIGGQLPSSVALRVSGGPPSFDITAQNYPPAAFPARYPTSPLIVGVFFNSSERWEVQLTVPQLSSAHRPLPAGQLLYRVNNGEWNRASSAPTVIYQGVGPTGGWMDLKVEFALEVVGSETAGEISADAIFSAFTRP
;
A
#
# COMPACT_ATOMS: atom_id res chain seq x y z
N MET A 1 -13.22 63.19 -87.14
CA MET A 1 -13.79 61.87 -87.46
C MET A 1 -13.26 60.92 -86.41
N LEU A 2 -14.15 60.21 -85.70
CA LEU A 2 -13.91 59.21 -84.62
C LEU A 2 -13.30 59.77 -83.30
N GLU A 3 -13.72 59.41 -82.08
CA GLU A 3 -14.77 58.52 -81.57
C GLU A 3 -14.94 58.81 -80.06
N ARG A 4 -16.18 58.70 -79.54
CA ARG A 4 -16.47 58.59 -78.10
C ARG A 4 -15.97 57.26 -77.57
N VAL A 5 -15.36 57.21 -76.39
CA VAL A 5 -15.42 55.99 -75.56
C VAL A 5 -15.63 56.34 -74.08
N HIS A 6 -16.56 55.60 -73.49
CA HIS A 6 -17.21 55.77 -72.21
C HIS A 6 -16.30 55.36 -71.03
N GLY A 7 -16.26 56.19 -69.98
CA GLY A 7 -15.68 55.82 -68.69
C GLY A 7 -16.57 54.78 -67.99
N ARG A 8 -16.09 53.54 -67.89
CA ARG A 8 -16.68 52.50 -67.02
C ARG A 8 -16.06 52.65 -65.62
N LEU A 9 -16.87 53.08 -64.65
CA LEU A 9 -16.56 53.01 -63.22
C LEU A 9 -16.63 51.54 -62.78
N TRP A 10 -15.52 51.00 -62.32
CA TRP A 10 -15.46 49.69 -61.66
C TRP A 10 -15.60 49.91 -60.16
N PHE A 11 -16.72 49.46 -59.57
CA PHE A 11 -16.82 49.30 -58.12
C PHE A 11 -16.15 47.99 -57.73
N THR A 12 -14.97 48.06 -57.13
CA THR A 12 -14.32 46.91 -56.49
C THR A 12 -14.85 46.81 -55.06
N ALA A 13 -15.69 45.80 -54.79
CA ALA A 13 -16.10 45.47 -53.43
C ALA A 13 -14.92 44.80 -52.69
N LEU A 14 -14.41 45.48 -51.65
CA LEU A 14 -13.37 44.95 -50.77
C LEU A 14 -14.04 44.03 -49.72
N ALA A 15 -13.90 42.72 -49.89
CA ALA A 15 -14.35 41.75 -48.89
C ALA A 15 -13.36 41.71 -47.71
N LEU A 16 -13.76 42.23 -46.55
CA LEU A 16 -13.04 42.01 -45.29
C LEU A 16 -13.17 40.54 -44.87
N MET A 17 -12.09 39.76 -45.04
CA MET A 17 -11.94 38.47 -44.36
C MET A 17 -11.48 38.70 -42.93
N LEU A 18 -12.39 38.52 -41.97
CA LEU A 18 -12.05 38.43 -40.54
C LEU A 18 -11.45 37.04 -40.25
N PRO A 19 -10.24 36.94 -39.67
CA PRO A 19 -9.76 35.67 -39.16
C PRO A 19 -10.51 35.34 -37.85
N LEU A 20 -11.34 34.30 -37.90
CA LEU A 20 -11.90 33.65 -36.70
C LEU A 20 -10.75 32.95 -35.95
N GLY A 21 -10.15 33.66 -35.00
CA GLY A 21 -9.22 33.04 -34.05
C GLY A 21 -9.96 32.06 -33.16
N LEU A 22 -9.67 30.77 -33.27
CA LEU A 22 -10.12 29.76 -32.32
C LEU A 22 -9.37 29.97 -31.01
N ALA A 23 -10.00 30.62 -30.03
CA ALA A 23 -9.49 30.66 -28.67
C ALA A 23 -9.53 29.23 -28.10
N GLN A 24 -8.37 28.59 -27.98
CA GLN A 24 -8.25 27.33 -27.26
C GLN A 24 -8.08 27.63 -25.77
N THR A 25 -9.17 27.49 -25.02
CA THR A 25 -9.12 27.56 -23.56
C THR A 25 -8.55 26.24 -23.02
N THR A 26 -7.26 26.22 -22.71
CA THR A 26 -6.68 25.13 -21.91
C THR A 26 -7.21 25.27 -20.49
N ALA A 27 -8.07 24.34 -20.05
CA ALA A 27 -8.53 24.33 -18.68
C ALA A 27 -7.35 24.09 -17.73
N PRO A 28 -7.14 24.91 -16.70
CA PRO A 28 -6.11 24.64 -15.70
C PRO A 28 -6.51 23.40 -14.90
N ILE A 29 -5.78 22.29 -15.07
CA ILE A 29 -5.90 21.12 -14.20
C ILE A 29 -5.10 21.44 -12.93
N GLY A 30 -5.75 22.13 -11.99
CA GLY A 30 -5.21 22.48 -10.68
C GLY A 30 -5.95 21.74 -9.58
N GLY A 31 -5.92 20.41 -9.59
CA GLY A 31 -6.44 19.58 -8.51
C GLY A 31 -5.28 19.12 -7.63
N GLN A 32 -5.22 19.57 -6.39
CA GLN A 32 -4.26 19.03 -5.41
C GLN A 32 -4.67 17.58 -5.15
N LEU A 33 -3.84 16.61 -5.55
CA LEU A 33 -4.05 15.22 -5.17
C LEU A 33 -3.94 15.14 -3.64
N PRO A 34 -4.89 14.49 -2.94
CA PRO A 34 -4.79 14.36 -1.49
C PRO A 34 -3.51 13.61 -1.11
N SER A 35 -2.86 14.10 -0.05
CA SER A 35 -1.82 13.34 0.65
C SER A 35 -2.43 12.05 1.15
N SER A 36 -1.88 10.91 0.74
CA SER A 36 -2.42 9.60 1.07
C SER A 36 -1.30 8.62 1.38
N VAL A 37 -1.57 7.76 2.35
CA VAL A 37 -0.83 6.54 2.58
C VAL A 37 -1.69 5.38 2.14
N ALA A 38 -1.13 4.48 1.34
CA ALA A 38 -1.82 3.30 0.83
C ALA A 38 -1.02 2.04 1.17
N LEU A 39 -1.75 0.97 1.46
CA LEU A 39 -1.21 -0.35 1.72
C LEU A 39 -1.74 -1.36 0.72
N ARG A 40 -0.88 -2.30 0.37
CA ARG A 40 -1.25 -3.57 -0.27
C ARG A 40 -0.57 -4.70 0.48
N VAL A 41 -1.23 -5.84 0.58
CA VAL A 41 -0.66 -7.04 1.20
C VAL A 41 -0.68 -8.15 0.15
N SER A 42 0.45 -8.81 -0.04
CA SER A 42 0.59 -9.98 -0.90
C SER A 42 0.96 -11.19 -0.06
N GLY A 43 0.13 -12.23 -0.13
CA GLY A 43 0.21 -13.45 0.67
C GLY A 43 -1.11 -13.77 1.38
N GLY A 44 -1.24 -14.99 1.88
CA GLY A 44 -2.36 -15.41 2.73
C GLY A 44 -2.10 -15.08 4.20
N PRO A 45 -3.13 -15.13 5.07
CA PRO A 45 -2.94 -15.02 6.52
C PRO A 45 -1.82 -15.96 7.00
N PRO A 46 -0.98 -15.55 7.97
CA PRO A 46 0.04 -16.43 8.51
C PRO A 46 -0.60 -17.72 9.04
N SER A 47 -0.22 -18.86 8.46
CA SER A 47 -0.64 -20.18 8.88
C SER A 47 0.57 -21.02 9.30
N PHE A 48 0.39 -21.76 10.38
CA PHE A 48 1.40 -22.57 11.03
C PHE A 48 0.98 -24.03 10.96
N ASP A 49 1.77 -24.83 10.25
CA ASP A 49 1.52 -26.25 10.13
C ASP A 49 2.21 -27.01 11.28
N ILE A 50 1.47 -27.24 12.37
CA ILE A 50 1.89 -28.09 13.47
C ILE A 50 1.26 -29.47 13.27
N THR A 51 2.06 -30.43 12.82
CA THR A 51 1.62 -31.80 12.54
C THR A 51 2.14 -32.77 13.59
N ALA A 52 1.58 -33.99 13.63
CA ALA A 52 2.11 -35.07 14.46
C ALA A 52 3.56 -35.47 14.11
N GLN A 53 4.09 -35.06 12.95
CA GLN A 53 5.47 -35.35 12.56
C GLN A 53 6.47 -34.32 13.11
N ASN A 54 6.02 -33.09 13.38
CA ASN A 54 6.89 -32.01 13.85
C ASN A 54 6.56 -31.56 15.29
N TYR A 55 5.60 -32.20 15.95
CA TYR A 55 5.20 -31.94 17.33
C TYR A 55 5.04 -33.24 18.15
N PRO A 56 5.60 -33.33 19.37
CA PRO A 56 6.40 -32.30 20.03
C PRO A 56 7.80 -32.14 19.41
N PRO A 57 8.38 -30.93 19.42
CA PRO A 57 9.75 -30.68 19.01
C PRO A 57 10.75 -31.32 19.98
N ALA A 58 12.02 -31.43 19.55
CA ALA A 58 13.10 -31.98 20.37
C ALA A 58 13.41 -31.14 21.63
N ALA A 59 13.12 -29.84 21.60
CA ALA A 59 13.29 -28.93 22.73
C ALA A 59 12.27 -27.78 22.66
N PHE A 60 11.94 -27.22 23.83
CA PHE A 60 11.11 -26.03 23.98
C PHE A 60 11.92 -24.86 24.56
N PRO A 61 11.59 -23.61 24.22
CA PRO A 61 10.59 -23.20 23.23
C PRO A 61 11.04 -23.51 21.80
N ALA A 62 10.08 -23.79 20.91
CA ALA A 62 10.34 -24.01 19.49
C ALA A 62 9.60 -22.99 18.63
N ARG A 63 10.14 -22.69 17.44
CA ARG A 63 9.57 -21.71 16.52
C ARG A 63 9.14 -22.37 15.22
N TYR A 64 7.89 -22.12 14.83
CA TYR A 64 7.31 -22.57 13.57
C TYR A 64 7.16 -21.35 12.66
N PRO A 65 8.04 -21.15 11.67
CA PRO A 65 7.99 -19.98 10.79
C PRO A 65 6.91 -20.15 9.71
N THR A 66 6.39 -19.02 9.20
CA THR A 66 5.58 -18.98 7.98
C THR A 66 6.38 -18.48 6.79
N SER A 67 5.80 -18.63 5.59
CA SER A 67 6.21 -17.82 4.44
C SER A 67 6.04 -16.32 4.77
N PRO A 68 6.95 -15.45 4.26
CA PRO A 68 6.85 -14.02 4.48
C PRO A 68 5.63 -13.41 3.78
N LEU A 69 5.04 -12.40 4.43
CA LEU A 69 4.11 -11.47 3.80
C LEU A 69 4.88 -10.30 3.20
N ILE A 70 4.43 -9.84 2.03
CA ILE A 70 4.92 -8.60 1.44
C ILE A 70 3.87 -7.52 1.64
N VAL A 71 4.22 -6.52 2.46
CA VAL A 71 3.39 -5.34 2.72
C VAL A 71 3.95 -4.19 1.90
N GLY A 72 3.30 -3.87 0.78
CA GLY A 72 3.66 -2.73 -0.04
C GLY A 72 3.07 -1.45 0.53
N VAL A 73 3.90 -0.43 0.66
CA VAL A 73 3.53 0.90 1.15
C VAL A 73 3.73 1.92 0.04
N PHE A 74 2.74 2.78 -0.18
CA PHE A 74 2.87 3.95 -1.03
C PHE A 74 2.53 5.21 -0.22
N PHE A 75 3.35 6.24 -0.33
CA PHE A 75 3.13 7.53 0.31
C PHE A 75 3.60 8.67 -0.59
N ASN A 76 2.83 9.76 -0.67
CA ASN A 76 3.08 10.85 -1.62
C ASN A 76 3.24 12.25 -0.99
N SER A 77 3.36 12.35 0.34
CA SER A 77 3.53 13.62 1.06
C SER A 77 4.96 13.76 1.62
N SER A 78 5.36 14.99 1.94
CA SER A 78 6.63 15.29 2.63
C SER A 78 6.60 15.00 4.13
N GLU A 79 5.42 14.67 4.67
CA GLU A 79 5.20 14.42 6.10
C GLU A 79 5.82 13.09 6.57
N ARG A 80 5.72 12.83 7.89
CA ARG A 80 6.07 11.54 8.46
C ARG A 80 4.92 10.56 8.24
N TRP A 81 5.24 9.28 8.25
CA TRP A 81 4.24 8.23 8.15
C TRP A 81 4.72 6.96 8.87
N GLU A 82 3.77 6.10 9.22
CA GLU A 82 4.05 4.85 9.89
C GLU A 82 3.14 3.73 9.43
N VAL A 83 3.61 2.50 9.58
CA VAL A 83 2.84 1.27 9.42
C VAL A 83 2.73 0.59 10.77
N GLN A 84 1.52 0.20 11.11
CA GLN A 84 1.18 -0.54 12.31
C GLN A 84 0.73 -1.95 11.97
N LEU A 85 1.04 -2.87 12.88
CA LEU A 85 0.55 -4.24 12.91
C LEU A 85 -0.33 -4.43 14.14
N THR A 86 -1.47 -5.07 13.94
CA THR A 86 -2.33 -5.57 15.02
C THR A 86 -2.61 -7.04 14.76
N VAL A 87 -2.47 -7.87 15.80
CA VAL A 87 -2.85 -9.29 15.74
C VAL A 87 -3.85 -9.54 16.88
N PRO A 88 -5.16 -9.46 16.61
CA PRO A 88 -6.17 -9.54 17.66
C PRO A 88 -6.13 -10.84 18.45
N GLN A 89 -5.98 -11.96 17.74
CA GLN A 89 -5.91 -13.30 18.31
C GLN A 89 -5.31 -14.29 17.31
N LEU A 90 -4.88 -15.44 17.83
CA LEU A 90 -4.53 -16.62 17.05
C LEU A 90 -5.72 -17.58 17.03
N SER A 91 -6.06 -18.08 15.85
CA SER A 91 -7.07 -19.11 15.64
C SER A 91 -6.44 -20.50 15.71
N SER A 92 -7.06 -21.39 16.46
CA SER A 92 -6.71 -22.81 16.54
C SER A 92 -7.97 -23.63 16.74
N ALA A 93 -8.02 -24.83 16.16
CA ALA A 93 -9.18 -25.73 16.27
C ALA A 93 -9.51 -26.14 17.72
N HIS A 94 -8.53 -26.11 18.63
CA HIS A 94 -8.67 -26.67 19.98
C HIS A 94 -8.85 -25.61 21.05
N ARG A 95 -8.18 -24.45 20.93
CA ARG A 95 -8.22 -23.38 21.93
C ARG A 95 -7.65 -22.06 21.37
N PRO A 96 -8.24 -20.89 21.71
CA PRO A 96 -7.63 -19.60 21.40
C PRO A 96 -6.22 -19.47 22.00
N LEU A 97 -5.25 -19.07 21.17
CA LEU A 97 -3.87 -18.83 21.63
C LEU A 97 -3.63 -17.31 21.81
N PRO A 98 -2.86 -16.91 22.84
CA PRO A 98 -2.58 -15.50 23.08
C PRO A 98 -1.69 -14.93 21.97
N ALA A 99 -1.97 -13.69 21.54
CA ALA A 99 -1.18 -13.01 20.50
C ALA A 99 0.32 -12.95 20.80
N GLY A 100 0.72 -12.92 22.08
CA GLY A 100 2.11 -12.88 22.51
C GLY A 100 2.95 -14.14 22.18
N GLN A 101 2.31 -15.24 21.79
CA GLN A 101 3.01 -16.43 21.24
C GLN A 101 3.41 -16.25 19.78
N LEU A 102 2.80 -15.30 19.07
CA LEU A 102 3.20 -14.96 17.73
C LEU A 102 4.38 -13.98 17.78
N LEU A 103 5.44 -14.33 17.07
CA LEU A 103 6.58 -13.46 16.80
C LEU A 103 6.46 -12.91 15.38
N TYR A 104 6.91 -11.67 15.19
CA TYR A 104 7.05 -11.06 13.87
C TYR A 104 8.41 -10.38 13.74
N ARG A 105 8.92 -10.25 12.52
CA ARG A 105 10.05 -9.37 12.20
C ARG A 105 9.82 -8.70 10.86
N VAL A 106 10.41 -7.52 10.69
CA VAL A 106 10.33 -6.74 9.44
C VAL A 106 11.72 -6.66 8.83
N ASN A 107 11.84 -6.93 7.52
CA ASN A 107 13.07 -6.80 6.73
C ASN A 107 14.29 -7.50 7.35
N ASN A 108 14.12 -8.75 7.83
CA ASN A 108 15.14 -9.52 8.56
C ASN A 108 15.62 -8.89 9.88
N GLY A 109 14.89 -7.94 10.45
CA GLY A 109 15.20 -7.34 11.75
C GLY A 109 14.99 -8.30 12.93
N GLU A 110 14.94 -7.72 14.12
CA GLU A 110 14.72 -8.49 15.35
C GLU A 110 13.31 -9.09 15.43
N TRP A 111 13.21 -10.23 16.10
CA TRP A 111 11.93 -10.87 16.41
C TRP A 111 11.26 -10.13 17.56
N ASN A 112 10.06 -9.63 17.31
CA ASN A 112 9.20 -8.93 18.26
C ASN A 112 7.97 -9.77 18.56
N ARG A 113 7.43 -9.67 19.78
CA ARG A 113 6.15 -10.31 20.12
C ARG A 113 4.99 -9.49 19.54
N ALA A 114 4.07 -10.17 18.87
CA ALA A 114 2.85 -9.55 18.41
C ALA A 114 1.93 -9.19 19.60
N SER A 115 1.04 -8.25 19.36
CA SER A 115 0.11 -7.73 20.35
C SER A 115 -1.28 -7.58 19.73
N SER A 116 -2.30 -7.72 20.58
CA SER A 116 -3.68 -7.36 20.22
C SER A 116 -3.88 -5.85 20.12
N ALA A 117 -2.92 -5.05 20.59
CA ALA A 117 -2.89 -3.60 20.41
C ALA A 117 -2.06 -3.21 19.18
N PRO A 118 -2.42 -2.11 18.47
CA PRO A 118 -1.63 -1.63 17.34
C PRO A 118 -0.20 -1.29 17.75
N THR A 119 0.76 -1.86 17.04
CA THR A 119 2.19 -1.66 17.26
C THR A 119 2.85 -1.13 16.00
N VAL A 120 3.65 -0.07 16.12
CA VAL A 120 4.40 0.48 14.99
C VAL A 120 5.49 -0.51 14.57
N ILE A 121 5.47 -0.91 13.30
CA ILE A 121 6.43 -1.87 12.72
C ILE A 121 7.38 -1.24 11.70
N TYR A 122 7.04 -0.06 11.19
CA TYR A 122 7.88 0.71 10.29
C TYR A 122 7.50 2.19 10.33
N GLN A 123 8.49 3.08 10.14
CA GLN A 123 8.30 4.52 10.04
C GLN A 123 9.09 5.07 8.87
N GLY A 124 8.55 6.09 8.20
CA GLY A 124 9.21 6.79 7.12
C GLY A 124 8.95 8.29 7.15
N VAL A 125 9.74 9.02 6.35
CA VAL A 125 9.61 10.47 6.18
C VAL A 125 9.69 10.78 4.70
N GLY A 126 8.78 11.63 4.23
CA GLY A 126 8.70 12.00 2.84
C GLY A 126 8.14 10.89 1.94
N PRO A 127 7.97 11.19 0.64
CA PRO A 127 7.29 10.31 -0.30
C PRO A 127 8.09 9.03 -0.55
N THR A 128 7.40 7.92 -0.77
CA THR A 128 8.03 6.72 -1.31
C THR A 128 8.29 6.90 -2.81
N GLY A 129 9.36 6.33 -3.35
CA GLY A 129 9.70 6.38 -4.78
C GLY A 129 8.80 5.51 -5.68
N GLY A 130 7.59 5.18 -5.23
CA GLY A 130 6.74 4.12 -5.75
C GLY A 130 6.24 3.23 -4.62
N TRP A 131 5.88 1.98 -4.93
CA TRP A 131 5.59 0.99 -3.89
C TRP A 131 6.89 0.54 -3.23
N MET A 132 6.98 0.76 -1.92
CA MET A 132 8.07 0.26 -1.09
C MET A 132 7.60 -1.01 -0.39
N ASP A 133 8.27 -2.13 -0.63
CA ASP A 133 7.89 -3.41 -0.06
C ASP A 133 8.57 -3.64 1.31
N LEU A 134 7.76 -3.97 2.31
CA LEU A 134 8.19 -4.46 3.62
C LEU A 134 8.02 -5.98 3.65
N LYS A 135 9.11 -6.71 3.91
CA LYS A 135 9.05 -8.16 4.14
C LYS A 135 8.73 -8.42 5.61
N VAL A 136 7.53 -8.90 5.89
CA VAL A 136 7.08 -9.23 7.25
C VAL A 136 7.06 -10.74 7.41
N GLU A 137 7.88 -11.26 8.31
CA GLU A 137 7.97 -12.69 8.63
C GLU A 137 7.32 -12.96 9.98
N PHE A 138 6.62 -14.09 10.08
CA PHE A 138 5.97 -14.53 11.31
C PHE A 138 6.53 -15.87 11.76
N ALA A 139 6.54 -16.09 13.07
CA ALA A 139 6.86 -17.38 13.68
C ALA A 139 6.00 -17.60 14.92
N LEU A 140 5.40 -18.77 15.05
CA LEU A 140 4.71 -19.16 16.27
C LEU A 140 5.72 -19.77 17.24
N GLU A 141 5.81 -19.21 18.44
CA GLU A 141 6.62 -19.74 19.54
C GLU A 141 5.76 -20.66 20.41
N VAL A 142 6.01 -21.96 20.33
CA VAL A 142 5.35 -22.97 21.17
C VAL A 142 6.18 -23.26 22.41
N VAL A 143 5.49 -23.42 23.53
CA VAL A 143 6.11 -23.64 24.86
C VAL A 143 5.77 -25.02 25.45
N GLY A 144 5.03 -25.84 24.72
CA GLY A 144 4.69 -27.22 25.09
C GLY A 144 3.32 -27.35 25.76
N SER A 145 2.55 -26.26 25.80
CA SER A 145 1.17 -26.26 26.30
C SER A 145 0.12 -26.36 25.19
N GLU A 146 0.59 -26.32 23.94
CA GLU A 146 -0.23 -26.29 22.73
C GLU A 146 -0.57 -27.72 22.26
N THR A 147 -1.66 -27.83 21.50
CA THR A 147 -2.02 -29.07 20.79
C THR A 147 -1.60 -28.95 19.33
N ALA A 148 -1.13 -30.05 18.73
CA ALA A 148 -0.88 -30.10 17.29
C ALA A 148 -2.16 -29.78 16.50
N GLY A 149 -2.00 -29.12 15.36
CA GLY A 149 -3.09 -28.71 14.47
C GLY A 149 -2.74 -27.46 13.67
N GLU A 150 -3.65 -27.09 12.78
CA GLU A 150 -3.53 -25.84 12.03
C GLU A 150 -3.81 -24.65 12.96
N ILE A 151 -2.87 -23.71 12.98
CA ILE A 151 -2.99 -22.44 13.70
C ILE A 151 -2.84 -21.33 12.68
N SER A 152 -3.70 -20.32 12.73
CA SER A 152 -3.62 -19.16 11.86
C SER A 152 -3.72 -17.86 12.64
N ALA A 153 -3.19 -16.78 12.07
CA ALA A 153 -3.24 -15.45 12.66
C ALA A 153 -3.94 -14.47 11.72
N ASP A 154 -4.83 -13.63 12.26
CA ASP A 154 -5.35 -12.47 11.55
C ASP A 154 -4.40 -11.29 11.75
N ALA A 155 -3.50 -11.08 10.78
CA ALA A 155 -2.56 -9.96 10.78
C ALA A 155 -3.18 -8.74 10.08
N ILE A 156 -3.46 -7.69 10.83
CA ILE A 156 -4.06 -6.46 10.32
C ILE A 156 -2.97 -5.40 10.20
N PHE A 157 -2.77 -4.89 8.98
CA PHE A 157 -1.86 -3.79 8.71
C PHE A 157 -2.64 -2.49 8.52
N SER A 158 -2.14 -1.41 9.11
CA SER A 158 -2.69 -0.07 8.96
C SER A 158 -1.57 0.92 8.74
N ALA A 159 -1.83 2.00 8.01
CA ALA A 159 -0.84 3.04 7.79
C ALA A 159 -1.43 4.40 8.07
N PHE A 160 -0.61 5.28 8.64
CA PHE A 160 -1.03 6.58 9.10
C PHE A 160 -0.02 7.64 8.70
N THR A 161 -0.53 8.77 8.23
CA THR A 161 0.23 10.01 8.15
C THR A 161 0.42 10.56 9.57
N ARG A 162 1.61 11.07 9.84
CA ARG A 162 1.98 11.74 11.09
C ARG A 162 2.40 13.18 10.75
N PRO A 163 1.73 14.20 11.32
CA PRO A 163 2.11 15.59 11.13
C PRO A 163 3.50 15.91 11.71
#